data_AF-A0A7Z9Q009-F1
#
_entry.id   AF-A0A7Z9Q009-F1
#
_cell.length_a   1.000
_cell.length_b   1.000
_cell.length_c   1.000
_cell.angle_alpha   90.00
_cell.angle_beta   90.00
_cell.angle_gamma   90.00
#
_symmetry.space_group_name_H-M   'P 1'
#
loop_
_entity.id
_entity.type
_entity.pdbx_description
1 polymer ?
#
loop_
_entity_poly.entity_id
_entity_poly.type
_entity_poly.pdbx_seq_one_letter_code
_entity_poly.pdbx_strand_id
1 'polypeptide(L)' 'MPNNPEIGQKCPEHNREDLRQRLYKKYRMIYQLVGDEVRILQIFHARREKLPELRIE' A
#
# COMPACT_ATOMS: atom_id res chain seq x y z
N MET A 1 -4.77 -12.31 -2.80
CA MET A 1 -4.53 -10.86 -2.99
C MET A 1 -5.21 -10.30 -4.25
N PRO A 2 -5.34 -11.00 -5.40
CA PRO A 2 -6.05 -10.42 -6.54
C PRO A 2 -7.59 -10.35 -6.39
N ASN A 3 -8.21 -11.23 -5.59
CA ASN A 3 -9.68 -11.33 -5.58
C ASN A 3 -10.41 -10.28 -4.71
N ASN A 4 -9.72 -9.57 -3.81
CA ASN A 4 -10.31 -8.57 -2.91
C ASN A 4 -9.25 -7.53 -2.47
N PRO A 5 -8.85 -6.63 -3.38
CA PRO A 5 -7.81 -5.65 -3.10
C PRO A 5 -8.25 -4.56 -2.09
N GLU A 6 -9.53 -4.42 -1.81
CA GLU A 6 -10.11 -3.57 -0.76
C GLU A 6 -9.91 -4.08 0.68
N ILE A 7 -9.37 -5.29 0.88
CA ILE A 7 -9.07 -5.82 2.22
C ILE A 7 -7.92 -5.06 2.89
N GLY A 8 -7.05 -4.40 2.11
CA GLY A 8 -6.01 -3.54 2.67
C GLY A 8 -6.62 -2.36 3.42
N GLN A 9 -6.01 -2.03 4.56
CA GLN A 9 -6.38 -0.83 5.32
C GLN A 9 -6.02 0.41 4.51
N LYS A 10 -6.79 1.50 4.66
CA LYS A 10 -6.37 2.81 4.15
C LYS A 10 -4.99 3.14 4.69
N CYS A 11 -4.10 3.64 3.85
CA CYS A 11 -2.74 4.00 4.27
C CYS A 11 -2.81 5.23 5.19
N PRO A 12 -2.55 5.12 6.50
CA PRO A 12 -2.83 6.20 7.45
C PRO A 12 -1.98 7.46 7.22
N GLU A 13 -0.82 7.32 6.59
CA GLU A 13 0.10 8.43 6.30
C GLU A 13 -0.34 9.29 5.12
N HIS A 14 -1.30 8.80 4.34
CA HIS A 14 -1.81 9.50 3.17
C HIS A 14 -3.34 9.63 3.30
N ASN A 15 -3.85 10.87 3.34
CA ASN A 15 -5.29 11.14 3.37
C ASN A 15 -5.93 10.90 1.98
N ARG A 16 -5.80 9.67 1.48
CA ARG A 16 -6.10 9.21 0.12
C ARG A 16 -6.91 7.93 0.22
N GLU A 17 -8.12 7.94 -0.32
CA GLU A 17 -9.05 6.79 -0.18
C GLU A 17 -8.67 5.57 -1.02
N ASP A 18 -7.92 5.81 -2.08
CA ASP A 18 -7.46 4.81 -3.05
C ASP A 18 -6.11 4.20 -2.68
N LEU A 19 -5.41 4.77 -1.69
CA LEU A 19 -4.16 4.22 -1.17
C LEU A 19 -4.43 3.24 -0.04
N ARG A 20 -3.93 2.04 -0.22
CA ARG A 20 -4.08 0.95 0.74
C ARG A 20 -2.74 0.38 1.13
N GLN A 21 -2.73 -0.19 2.32
CA GLN A 21 -1.59 -0.89 2.86
C GLN A 21 -1.95 -2.31 3.27
N ARG A 22 -0.95 -3.19 3.23
CA ARG A 22 -1.06 -4.52 3.82
C ARG A 22 0.27 -4.96 4.43
N LEU A 23 0.18 -5.48 5.64
CA LEU A 23 1.26 -6.23 6.26
C LEU A 23 1.20 -7.68 5.81
N TYR A 24 2.32 -8.19 5.31
CA TYR A 24 2.50 -9.60 5.00
C TYR A 24 3.83 -10.07 5.56
N LYS A 25 3.78 -10.93 6.58
CA LYS A 25 4.94 -11.36 7.36
C LYS A 25 5.72 -10.13 7.88
N LYS A 26 6.99 -9.99 7.50
CA LYS A 26 7.86 -8.88 7.90
C LYS A 26 7.87 -7.73 6.89
N TYR A 27 6.96 -7.73 5.92
CA TYR A 27 6.90 -6.73 4.85
C TYR A 27 5.63 -5.91 4.94
N ARG A 28 5.75 -4.64 4.61
CA ARG A 28 4.66 -3.71 4.39
C ARG A 28 4.60 -3.39 2.90
N MET A 29 3.43 -3.57 2.33
CA MET A 29 3.12 -3.25 0.94
C MET A 29 2.17 -2.07 0.92
N ILE A 30 2.47 -1.08 0.09
CA ILE A 30 1.58 0.06 -0.20
C ILE A 30 1.21 -0.04 -1.67
N TYR A 31 -0.08 0.04 -1.95
CA TYR A 31 -0.64 -0.07 -3.28
C TYR A 31 -1.81 0.89 -3.47
N GLN A 32 -2.08 1.22 -4.73
CA GLN A 32 -3.17 2.08 -5.14
C GLN A 32 -4.22 1.27 -5.89
N LEU A 33 -5.49 1.59 -5.67
CA LEU A 33 -6.59 1.14 -6.51
C LEU A 33 -6.84 2.17 -7.61
N VAL A 34 -6.70 1.79 -8.88
CA VAL A 34 -6.95 2.67 -10.03
C VAL A 34 -7.95 1.98 -10.96
N GLY A 35 -9.24 2.30 -10.81
CA GLY A 35 -10.31 1.55 -11.46
C GLY A 35 -10.26 0.08 -11.03
N ASP A 36 -10.12 -0.82 -11.99
CA ASP A 36 -9.99 -2.26 -11.77
C ASP A 36 -8.54 -2.75 -11.60
N GLU A 37 -7.57 -1.81 -11.62
CA GLU A 37 -6.15 -2.13 -11.47
C GLU A 37 -5.66 -1.93 -10.04
N VAL A 38 -4.71 -2.80 -9.64
CA VAL A 38 -3.94 -2.65 -8.41
C VAL A 38 -2.51 -2.30 -8.77
N ARG A 39 -2.08 -1.08 -8.43
CA ARG A 39 -0.70 -0.62 -8.66
C ARG A 39 0.11 -0.76 -7.38
N ILE A 40 1.10 -1.64 -7.37
CA ILE A 40 2.02 -1.75 -6.24
C ILE A 40 2.99 -0.58 -6.32
N LEU A 41 2.91 0.32 -5.34
CA LEU A 41 3.76 1.50 -5.29
C LEU A 41 5.07 1.19 -4.58
N GLN A 42 5.01 0.44 -3.46
CA GLN A 42 6.18 0.12 -2.66
C GLN A 42 6.03 -1.20 -1.89
N ILE A 43 7.15 -1.89 -1.70
CA ILE A 43 7.29 -3.02 -0.78
C ILE A 43 8.57 -2.80 0.04
N PHE A 44 8.47 -2.82 1.36
CA PHE A 44 9.62 -2.67 2.24
C PHE A 44 9.46 -3.49 3.52
N HIS A 45 10.57 -3.73 4.22
CA HIS A 45 10.54 -4.44 5.49
C HIS A 45 9.85 -3.57 6.55
N ALA A 46 8.83 -4.10 7.23
CA ALA A 46 7.95 -3.38 8.16
C ALA A 46 8.67 -2.81 9.39
N ARG A 47 9.88 -3.30 9.70
CA ARG A 47 10.73 -2.74 10.78
C ARG A 47 11.60 -1.56 10.32
N ARG A 48 11.50 -1.12 9.06
CA ARG A 48 12.16 0.13 8.66
C ARG A 48 11.49 1.30 9.36
N GLU A 49 12.30 2.13 9.98
CA GLU A 49 11.88 3.28 10.78
C GLU A 49 11.41 4.46 9.91
N LYS A 50 11.92 4.56 8.67
CA LYS A 50 11.53 5.58 7.70
C LYS A 50 10.77 4.96 6.54
N LEU A 51 9.60 5.55 6.25
CA LEU A 51 8.87 5.31 5.02
C LEU A 51 9.63 5.97 3.85
N PRO A 52 9.92 5.24 2.76
CA PRO A 52 10.46 5.87 1.58
C PRO A 52 9.41 6.82 0.97
N GLU A 53 9.85 7.94 0.40
CA GLU A 53 8.95 8.87 -0.28
C GLU A 53 8.10 8.14 -1.33
N LEU A 54 6.78 8.27 -1.19
CA LEU A 54 5.84 7.70 -2.14
C LEU A 54 5.78 8.61 -3.36
N ARG A 55 6.31 8.12 -4.49
CA ARG A 55 6.04 8.72 -5.80
C ARG A 55 4.67 8.26 -6.24
N ILE A 56 3.72 9.18 -6.25
CA ILE A 56 2.37 8.98 -6.74
C ILE A 56 2.27 9.84 -7.98
N GLU A 57 2.08 9.20 -9.14
CA GLU A 57 1.81 9.86 -10.42
C GLU A 57 0.31 10.12 -10.60
#